data_AF-A0A8T5I625-F1
#
_entry.id   AF-A0A8T5I625-F1
#
_cell.length_a   1.000
_cell.length_b   1.000
_cell.length_c   1.000
_cell.angle_alpha   90.00
_cell.angle_beta   90.00
_cell.angle_gamma   90.00
#
_symmetry.space_group_name_H-M   'P 1'
#
loop_
_entity.id
_entity.type
_entity.pdbx_description
1 polymer ?
#
loop_
_entity_poly.entity_id
_entity_poly.type
_entity_poly.pdbx_seq_one_letter_code
_entity_poly.pdbx_strand_id
1 'polypeptide(L)'
;MKINAYALTLLLLLVPLSGCTSDDDAMDNSKNNDNLNAYFEYTDVTIKVVHGEDKYEFKIQLNHTASPDHADNFVKHISGGNYTDSIFHRIIPNFMIQGGDFENLDGTGGYAADWYGICDGAKKSKDQCSDQKDWNVPDEANNGLKHIPCAISMAKTSQPNSGGSQFFIIPEGVVANWLDG
;
A
#
# COMPACT_ATOMS: atom_id res chain seq x y z
N MET A 1 -2.58 22.73 80.56
CA MET A 1 -1.83 21.47 80.66
C MET A 1 -2.35 20.50 79.60
N LYS A 2 -1.64 20.38 78.48
CA LYS A 2 -1.43 19.18 77.66
C LYS A 2 -0.56 19.57 76.46
N ILE A 3 0.42 18.73 76.19
CA ILE A 3 1.66 18.96 75.45
C ILE A 3 1.49 18.31 74.06
N ASN A 4 1.87 19.01 73.00
CA ASN A 4 1.85 18.48 71.62
C ASN A 4 3.05 17.56 71.39
N ALA A 5 2.79 16.38 70.81
CA ALA A 5 3.78 15.39 70.43
C ALA A 5 4.38 15.70 69.05
N TYR A 6 5.71 15.56 68.94
CA TYR A 6 6.48 15.75 67.71
C TYR A 6 7.02 14.42 67.16
N ALA A 7 7.15 14.42 65.83
CA ALA A 7 8.22 13.83 65.02
C ALA A 7 8.36 12.31 64.88
N LEU A 8 8.21 11.84 63.63
CA LEU A 8 9.21 10.98 63.00
C LEU A 8 9.11 11.09 61.46
N THR A 9 9.83 12.04 60.87
CA THR A 9 10.00 12.14 59.40
C THR A 9 11.28 11.42 59.02
N LEU A 10 11.14 10.37 58.19
CA LEU A 10 12.23 9.52 57.72
C LEU A 10 13.03 10.26 56.63
N LEU A 11 14.29 10.60 56.94
CA LEU A 11 15.23 11.27 56.05
C LEU A 11 16.15 10.21 55.41
N LEU A 12 15.95 9.89 54.13
CA LEU A 12 16.88 9.04 53.37
C LEU A 12 18.03 9.92 52.82
N LEU A 13 19.24 9.68 53.31
CA LEU A 13 20.49 10.22 52.79
C LEU A 13 21.18 9.17 51.91
N LEU A 14 21.48 9.51 50.66
CA LEU A 14 22.55 8.88 49.87
C LEU A 14 23.34 9.96 49.13
N VAL A 15 24.66 9.83 49.21
CA VAL A 15 25.74 10.84 49.05
C VAL A 15 26.41 10.64 47.67
N PRO A 16 27.12 11.63 47.08
CA PRO A 16 27.26 11.77 45.63
C PRO A 16 28.66 11.46 45.03
N LEU A 17 28.75 11.70 43.71
CA LEU A 17 29.90 12.08 42.85
C LEU A 17 30.76 11.00 42.19
N SER A 18 30.71 10.98 40.85
CA SER A 18 31.81 11.25 39.87
C SER A 18 31.28 10.80 38.49
N GLY A 19 31.36 11.52 37.37
CA GLY A 19 32.37 12.47 36.92
C GLY A 19 33.20 11.80 35.82
N CYS A 20 32.82 12.00 34.55
CA CYS A 20 33.74 11.95 33.41
C CYS A 20 33.24 12.92 32.34
N THR A 21 33.94 14.04 32.25
CA THR A 21 33.97 14.95 31.10
C THR A 21 35.14 14.52 30.22
N SER A 22 34.95 14.57 28.91
CA SER A 22 36.01 14.67 27.91
C SER A 22 35.36 15.29 26.67
N ASP A 23 35.27 16.61 26.68
CA ASP A 23 35.32 17.38 25.44
C ASP A 23 36.80 17.60 25.16
N ASP A 24 37.27 17.20 23.97
CA ASP A 24 38.24 17.97 23.20
C ASP A 24 38.10 17.62 21.70
N ASP A 25 37.72 18.68 20.98
CA ASP A 25 38.05 19.06 19.62
C ASP A 25 37.41 18.39 18.39
N ALA A 26 36.70 19.26 17.68
CA ALA A 26 36.11 19.07 16.37
C ALA A 26 37.13 18.66 15.30
N MET A 27 36.75 17.66 14.51
CA MET A 27 37.07 17.56 13.10
C MET A 27 35.76 17.34 12.35
N ASP A 28 35.31 18.40 11.68
CA ASP A 28 34.40 18.33 10.55
C ASP A 28 34.93 17.32 9.52
N ASN A 29 34.11 16.33 9.19
CA ASN A 29 34.11 15.81 7.83
C ASN A 29 32.72 15.28 7.47
N SER A 30 31.93 16.16 6.85
CA SER A 30 31.21 15.88 5.60
C SER A 30 30.68 14.45 5.38
N LYS A 31 29.34 14.36 5.35
CA LYS A 31 28.51 13.45 4.53
C LYS A 31 28.59 11.95 4.85
N ASN A 32 27.49 11.42 5.37
CA ASN A 32 26.76 10.35 4.69
C ASN A 32 25.32 10.29 5.22
N ASN A 33 24.44 10.95 4.47
CA ASN A 33 23.01 10.75 4.54
C ASN A 33 22.70 9.44 3.79
N ASP A 34 23.10 8.31 4.37
CA ASP A 34 22.86 7.00 3.79
C ASP A 34 21.44 6.55 4.14
N ASN A 35 20.51 7.03 3.32
CA ASN A 35 19.48 6.22 2.68
C ASN A 35 18.92 5.05 3.53
N LEU A 36 18.00 5.36 4.44
CA LEU A 36 17.12 4.37 5.06
C LEU A 36 15.75 4.29 4.36
N ASN A 37 15.74 4.36 3.02
CA ASN A 37 14.61 3.84 2.23
C ASN A 37 15.03 2.45 1.74
N ALA A 38 14.88 1.44 2.61
CA ALA A 38 14.87 0.06 2.15
C ALA A 38 13.64 -0.10 1.23
N TYR A 39 13.86 0.05 -0.08
CA TYR A 39 12.86 -0.30 -1.08
C TYR A 39 12.69 -1.82 -1.01
N PHE A 40 11.59 -2.26 -0.40
CA PHE A 40 11.23 -3.68 -0.39
C PHE A 40 10.87 -4.08 -1.82
N GLU A 41 11.54 -5.10 -2.36
CA GLU A 41 11.24 -5.64 -3.70
C GLU A 41 9.83 -6.24 -3.74
N TYR A 42 9.42 -6.87 -2.64
CA TYR A 42 8.11 -7.49 -2.50
C TYR A 42 7.43 -7.11 -1.18
N THR A 43 6.10 -7.03 -1.22
CA THR A 43 5.25 -6.94 -0.03
C THR A 43 4.16 -8.00 -0.10
N ASP A 44 3.98 -8.76 0.98
CA ASP A 44 2.84 -9.65 1.13
C ASP A 44 1.69 -8.89 1.80
N VAL A 45 0.53 -8.85 1.15
CA VAL A 45 -0.69 -8.26 1.66
C VAL A 45 -1.80 -9.30 1.76
N THR A 46 -2.77 -9.04 2.62
CA THR A 46 -3.95 -9.89 2.78
C THR A 46 -5.20 -9.09 2.49
N ILE A 47 -6.05 -9.59 1.59
CA ILE A 47 -7.39 -9.03 1.35
C ILE A 47 -8.47 -10.00 1.84
N LYS A 48 -9.58 -9.45 2.32
CA LYS A 48 -10.77 -10.21 2.70
C LYS A 48 -11.89 -9.89 1.74
N VAL A 49 -12.45 -10.92 1.14
CA VAL A 49 -13.48 -10.80 0.11
C VAL A 49 -14.75 -11.49 0.60
N VAL A 50 -15.90 -10.91 0.28
CA VAL A 50 -17.22 -11.46 0.58
C VAL A 50 -17.87 -11.93 -0.71
N HIS A 51 -18.46 -13.13 -0.68
CA HIS A 51 -19.31 -13.64 -1.76
C HIS A 51 -20.52 -14.35 -1.17
N GLY A 52 -21.71 -13.76 -1.33
CA GLY A 52 -22.90 -14.22 -0.61
C GLY A 52 -22.72 -14.04 0.90
N GLU A 53 -22.92 -15.11 1.66
CA GLU A 53 -22.72 -15.12 3.12
C GLU A 53 -21.28 -15.52 3.52
N ASP A 54 -20.49 -15.99 2.56
CA ASP A 54 -19.15 -16.51 2.80
C ASP A 54 -18.08 -15.41 2.77
N LYS A 55 -17.04 -15.60 3.59
CA LYS A 55 -15.85 -14.74 3.65
C LYS A 55 -14.60 -15.53 3.28
N TYR A 56 -13.79 -14.97 2.41
CA TYR A 56 -12.54 -15.55 1.93
C TYR A 56 -11.37 -14.62 2.24
N GLU A 57 -10.20 -15.20 2.48
CA GLU A 57 -8.96 -14.47 2.72
C GLU A 57 -7.93 -14.86 1.66
N PHE A 58 -7.34 -13.86 0.99
CA PHE A 58 -6.34 -14.05 -0.05
C PHE A 58 -5.04 -13.37 0.36
N LYS A 59 -3.94 -14.11 0.32
CA LYS A 59 -2.59 -13.56 0.46
C LYS A 59 -2.04 -13.28 -0.94
N ILE A 60 -1.53 -12.07 -1.12
CA ILE A 60 -1.07 -11.57 -2.41
C ILE A 60 0.33 -11.01 -2.19
N GLN A 61 1.29 -11.46 -3.00
CA GLN A 61 2.61 -10.86 -3.06
C GLN A 61 2.65 -9.82 -4.17
N LEU A 62 3.06 -8.60 -3.86
CA LEU A 62 3.16 -7.48 -4.78
C LEU A 62 4.62 -7.24 -5.14
N ASN A 63 4.94 -7.11 -6.42
CA ASN A 63 6.30 -6.84 -6.91
C ASN A 63 6.49 -5.33 -7.14
N HIS A 64 7.18 -4.66 -6.23
CA HIS A 64 7.45 -3.22 -6.31
C HIS A 64 8.55 -2.86 -7.31
N THR A 65 9.31 -3.84 -7.83
CA THR A 65 10.34 -3.58 -8.85
C THR A 65 9.76 -3.65 -10.26
N ALA A 66 8.93 -4.64 -10.54
CA ALA A 66 8.32 -4.82 -11.85
C ALA A 66 7.09 -3.91 -12.06
N SER A 67 6.35 -3.59 -11.00
CA SER A 67 5.14 -2.75 -11.07
C SER A 67 5.04 -1.82 -9.85
N PRO A 68 5.98 -0.86 -9.68
CA PRO A 68 6.03 0.02 -8.52
C PRO A 68 4.73 0.80 -8.27
N ASP A 69 4.17 1.45 -9.30
CA ASP A 69 3.00 2.31 -9.12
C ASP A 69 1.74 1.48 -8.81
N HIS A 70 1.59 0.31 -9.46
CA HIS A 70 0.47 -0.59 -9.15
C HIS A 70 0.58 -1.21 -7.77
N ALA A 71 1.77 -1.63 -7.35
CA ALA A 71 1.98 -2.22 -6.03
C ALA A 71 1.72 -1.19 -4.92
N ASP A 72 2.22 0.04 -5.08
CA ASP A 72 1.95 1.16 -4.16
C ASP A 72 0.44 1.49 -4.11
N ASN A 73 -0.21 1.60 -5.28
CA ASN A 73 -1.64 1.85 -5.38
C ASN A 73 -2.47 0.79 -4.64
N PHE A 74 -2.14 -0.49 -4.82
CA PHE A 74 -2.84 -1.58 -4.16
C PHE A 74 -2.68 -1.54 -2.64
N VAL A 75 -1.46 -1.32 -2.14
CA VAL A 75 -1.18 -1.17 -0.70
C VAL A 75 -1.95 0.02 -0.11
N LYS A 76 -2.03 1.13 -0.84
CA LYS A 76 -2.78 2.32 -0.40
C LYS A 76 -4.28 2.08 -0.36
N HIS A 77 -4.87 1.37 -1.33
CA HIS A 77 -6.28 0.98 -1.26
C HIS A 77 -6.59 0.06 -0.08
N ILE A 78 -5.70 -0.89 0.24
CA ILE A 78 -5.85 -1.72 1.45
C ILE A 78 -5.78 -0.85 2.70
N SER A 79 -4.76 0.00 2.81
CA SER A 79 -4.53 0.86 3.98
C SER A 79 -5.64 1.89 4.17
N GLY A 80 -6.25 2.36 3.08
CA GLY A 80 -7.42 3.23 3.07
C GLY A 80 -8.74 2.52 3.37
N GLY A 81 -8.73 1.18 3.48
CA GLY A 81 -9.92 0.38 3.76
C GLY A 81 -10.82 0.15 2.54
N ASN A 82 -10.42 0.57 1.34
CA ASN A 82 -11.22 0.49 0.11
C ASN A 82 -11.49 -0.96 -0.33
N TYR A 83 -10.65 -1.91 0.09
CA TYR A 83 -10.85 -3.35 -0.17
C TYR A 83 -11.41 -4.12 1.03
N THR A 84 -11.87 -3.44 2.07
CA THR A 84 -12.50 -4.10 3.23
C THR A 84 -13.80 -4.75 2.81
N ASP A 85 -13.92 -6.06 3.00
CA ASP A 85 -15.09 -6.84 2.56
C ASP A 85 -15.41 -6.63 1.07
N SER A 86 -14.37 -6.48 0.23
CA SER A 86 -14.51 -6.31 -1.22
C SER A 86 -15.32 -7.46 -1.83
N ILE A 87 -16.00 -7.23 -2.94
CA ILE A 87 -16.72 -8.28 -3.68
C ILE A 87 -16.08 -8.51 -5.05
N PHE A 88 -16.28 -9.72 -5.59
CA PHE A 88 -16.02 -10.00 -7.01
C PHE A 88 -17.30 -9.77 -7.82
N HIS A 89 -17.38 -8.62 -8.48
CA HIS A 89 -18.56 -8.24 -9.27
C HIS A 89 -18.60 -8.93 -10.65
N ARG A 90 -17.49 -9.53 -11.09
CA ARG A 90 -17.41 -10.21 -12.40
C ARG A 90 -16.55 -11.47 -12.32
N ILE A 91 -17.15 -12.61 -12.65
CA ILE A 91 -16.48 -13.92 -12.70
C ILE A 91 -16.72 -14.52 -14.08
N ILE A 92 -15.64 -14.76 -14.84
CA ILE A 92 -15.72 -15.44 -16.13
C ILE A 92 -15.02 -16.79 -16.03
N PRO A 93 -15.75 -17.90 -16.15
CA PRO A 93 -15.17 -19.25 -16.16
C PRO A 93 -14.05 -19.37 -17.18
N ASN A 94 -12.95 -20.02 -16.78
CA ASN A 94 -11.74 -20.23 -17.59
C ASN A 94 -11.04 -18.93 -18.04
N PHE A 95 -11.25 -17.83 -17.33
CA PHE A 95 -10.56 -16.57 -17.64
C PHE A 95 -10.10 -15.82 -16.38
N MET A 96 -11.00 -15.15 -15.68
CA MET A 96 -10.64 -14.23 -14.62
C MET A 96 -11.74 -14.02 -13.59
N ILE A 97 -11.33 -13.58 -12.40
CA ILE A 97 -12.18 -13.16 -11.29
C ILE A 97 -11.82 -11.71 -10.97
N GLN A 98 -12.75 -10.78 -11.17
CA GLN A 98 -12.51 -9.33 -11.07
C GLN A 98 -13.25 -8.70 -9.90
N GLY A 99 -12.55 -7.79 -9.22
CA GLY A 99 -13.02 -7.03 -8.06
C GLY A 99 -12.32 -5.68 -7.94
N GLY A 100 -12.33 -5.10 -6.74
CA GLY A 100 -11.62 -3.84 -6.46
C GLY A 100 -12.36 -2.57 -6.89
N ASP A 101 -13.60 -2.67 -7.38
CA ASP A 101 -14.50 -1.51 -7.48
C ASP A 101 -15.09 -1.26 -6.09
N PHE A 102 -14.61 -0.21 -5.42
CA PHE A 102 -15.06 0.16 -4.07
C PHE A 102 -16.12 1.27 -4.08
N GLU A 103 -16.40 1.86 -5.25
CA GLU A 103 -17.38 2.95 -5.37
C GLU A 103 -18.78 2.39 -5.66
N ASN A 104 -18.88 1.60 -6.73
CA ASN A 104 -20.17 1.20 -7.29
C ASN A 104 -20.44 -0.30 -7.14
N LEU A 105 -19.40 -1.09 -6.87
CA LEU A 105 -19.47 -2.54 -6.71
C LEU A 105 -19.98 -3.29 -7.96
N ASP A 106 -20.00 -2.64 -9.13
CA ASP A 106 -20.57 -3.18 -10.37
C ASP A 106 -19.59 -3.16 -11.55
N GLY A 107 -18.38 -2.65 -11.32
CA GLY A 107 -17.29 -2.56 -12.30
C GLY A 107 -17.23 -1.20 -13.02
N THR A 108 -18.08 -0.23 -12.66
CA THR A 108 -18.10 1.10 -13.29
C THR A 108 -17.36 2.17 -12.49
N GLY A 109 -16.87 1.85 -11.29
CA GLY A 109 -16.14 2.78 -10.42
C GLY A 109 -14.69 2.39 -10.16
N GLY A 110 -14.05 3.12 -9.25
CA GLY A 110 -12.70 2.88 -8.81
C GLY A 110 -11.68 3.75 -9.53
N TYR A 111 -10.90 4.48 -8.73
CA TYR A 111 -9.86 5.41 -9.17
C TYR A 111 -8.57 5.14 -8.39
N ALA A 112 -7.46 5.75 -8.79
CA ALA A 112 -6.18 5.57 -8.13
C ALA A 112 -6.17 6.17 -6.69
N ALA A 113 -5.56 5.44 -5.75
CA ALA A 113 -5.47 5.87 -4.35
C ALA A 113 -4.59 7.11 -4.14
N ASP A 114 -3.68 7.41 -5.07
CA ASP A 114 -2.79 8.58 -5.02
C ASP A 114 -2.51 9.11 -6.44
N TRP A 115 -1.79 10.23 -6.51
CA TRP A 115 -1.45 10.90 -7.76
C TRP A 115 -0.22 10.28 -8.42
N TYR A 116 -0.42 9.55 -9.51
CA TYR A 116 0.65 8.95 -10.33
C TYR A 116 0.92 9.72 -11.63
N GLY A 117 0.45 10.98 -11.73
CA GLY A 117 0.66 11.82 -12.91
C GLY A 117 -0.32 11.58 -14.06
N ILE A 118 -1.32 10.72 -13.88
CA ILE A 118 -2.34 10.42 -14.89
C ILE A 118 -3.72 10.91 -14.42
N CYS A 119 -4.43 11.54 -15.34
CA CYS A 119 -5.79 12.01 -15.18
C CYS A 119 -6.57 11.74 -16.46
N ASP A 120 -7.69 11.03 -16.38
CA ASP A 120 -8.49 10.57 -17.53
C ASP A 120 -7.64 9.87 -18.61
N GLY A 121 -6.73 8.99 -18.19
CA GLY A 121 -5.81 8.29 -19.09
C GLY A 121 -4.69 9.13 -19.72
N ALA A 122 -4.62 10.44 -19.42
CA ALA A 122 -3.61 11.35 -19.96
C ALA A 122 -2.62 11.81 -18.89
N LYS A 123 -1.36 12.00 -19.28
CA LYS A 123 -0.37 12.68 -18.43
C LYS A 123 -0.76 14.14 -18.26
N LYS A 124 -1.07 14.55 -17.04
CA LYS A 124 -1.41 15.94 -16.68
C LYS A 124 -0.57 16.37 -15.48
N SER A 125 -0.52 17.66 -15.18
CA SER A 125 -0.07 18.12 -13.87
C SER A 125 -1.23 18.04 -12.86
N LYS A 126 -0.91 17.95 -11.56
CA LYS A 126 -1.93 17.76 -10.52
C LYS A 126 -2.94 18.91 -10.47
N ASP A 127 -2.52 20.13 -10.76
CA ASP A 127 -3.39 21.31 -10.84
C ASP A 127 -4.43 21.26 -11.98
N GLN A 128 -4.19 20.42 -12.99
CA GLN A 128 -5.10 20.19 -14.12
C GLN A 128 -6.07 19.03 -13.86
N CYS A 129 -6.01 18.40 -12.68
CA CYS A 129 -6.83 17.26 -12.31
C CYS A 129 -7.36 17.40 -10.87
N SER A 130 -8.47 18.12 -10.73
CA SER A 130 -9.01 18.49 -9.43
C SER A 130 -9.78 17.36 -8.73
N ASP A 131 -10.40 16.46 -9.49
CA ASP A 131 -11.16 15.33 -8.92
C ASP A 131 -10.25 14.10 -8.84
N GLN A 132 -10.22 13.46 -7.68
CA GLN A 132 -9.49 12.22 -7.48
C GLN A 132 -10.13 11.06 -8.27
N LYS A 133 -11.43 11.13 -8.57
CA LYS A 133 -12.12 10.13 -9.39
C LYS A 133 -11.56 10.01 -10.80
N ASP A 134 -10.89 11.05 -11.28
CA ASP A 134 -10.27 11.07 -12.60
C ASP A 134 -8.82 10.55 -12.55
N TRP A 135 -8.28 10.22 -11.37
CA TRP A 135 -6.89 9.77 -11.22
C TRP A 135 -6.74 8.32 -11.66
N ASN A 136 -5.70 8.06 -12.46
CA ASN A 136 -5.34 6.72 -12.91
C ASN A 136 -3.89 6.38 -12.58
N VAL A 137 -3.58 5.09 -12.68
CA VAL A 137 -2.23 4.55 -12.63
C VAL A 137 -1.68 4.44 -14.06
N PRO A 138 -0.43 4.86 -14.34
CA PRO A 138 0.19 4.65 -15.64
C PRO A 138 0.38 3.17 -15.96
N ASP A 139 0.38 2.81 -17.25
CA ASP A 139 0.57 1.41 -17.65
C ASP A 139 1.99 0.91 -17.33
N GLU A 140 2.10 -0.24 -16.65
CA GLU A 140 3.36 -0.93 -16.30
C GLU A 140 3.46 -2.32 -16.95
N ALA A 141 2.84 -2.51 -18.12
CA ALA A 141 2.62 -3.85 -18.69
C ALA A 141 3.83 -4.50 -19.36
N ASN A 142 4.85 -3.71 -19.75
CA ASN A 142 6.08 -4.21 -20.39
C ASN A 142 7.19 -4.56 -19.38
N ASN A 143 6.82 -5.19 -18.27
CA ASN A 143 7.72 -5.47 -17.14
C ASN A 143 8.19 -6.95 -17.05
N GLY A 144 7.79 -7.78 -18.01
CA GLY A 144 8.16 -9.20 -18.07
C GLY A 144 7.29 -10.13 -17.23
N LEU A 145 6.33 -9.61 -16.45
CA LEU A 145 5.33 -10.42 -15.76
C LEU A 145 4.32 -11.00 -16.77
N LYS A 146 3.69 -12.10 -16.38
CA LYS A 146 2.83 -12.92 -17.25
C LYS A 146 1.53 -13.27 -16.56
N HIS A 147 0.45 -13.38 -17.33
CA HIS A 147 -0.85 -13.79 -16.82
C HIS A 147 -0.94 -15.32 -16.65
N ILE A 148 -0.24 -15.83 -15.65
CA ILE A 148 -0.20 -17.25 -15.25
C ILE A 148 -1.24 -17.56 -14.14
N PRO A 149 -1.53 -18.83 -13.81
CA PRO A 149 -2.43 -19.17 -12.72
C PRO A 149 -2.09 -18.45 -11.42
N CYS A 150 -3.11 -17.96 -10.72
CA CYS A 150 -3.02 -17.21 -9.47
C CYS A 150 -2.32 -15.85 -9.57
N ALA A 151 -1.96 -15.38 -10.76
CA ALA A 151 -1.48 -14.01 -10.93
C ALA A 151 -2.62 -13.01 -10.67
N ILE A 152 -2.27 -11.90 -10.01
CA ILE A 152 -3.10 -10.71 -9.90
C ILE A 152 -2.63 -9.68 -10.93
N SER A 153 -3.57 -8.96 -11.55
CA SER A 153 -3.27 -7.90 -12.52
C SER A 153 -4.32 -6.79 -12.44
N MET A 154 -3.96 -5.59 -12.88
CA MET A 154 -4.82 -4.42 -12.87
C MET A 154 -5.87 -4.52 -13.97
N ALA A 155 -7.15 -4.33 -13.62
CA ALA A 155 -8.21 -4.22 -14.60
C ALA A 155 -8.21 -2.79 -15.16
N LYS A 156 -8.32 -2.67 -16.48
CA LYS A 156 -8.34 -1.40 -17.20
C LYS A 156 -9.22 -1.49 -18.44
N THR A 157 -9.54 -0.35 -19.02
CA THR A 157 -10.20 -0.29 -20.33
C THR A 157 -9.18 -0.56 -21.45
N SER A 158 -9.63 -0.58 -22.71
CA SER A 158 -8.71 -0.63 -23.86
C SER A 158 -7.88 0.64 -24.04
N GLN A 159 -8.21 1.74 -23.34
CA GLN A 159 -7.42 2.97 -23.39
C GLN A 159 -6.15 2.86 -22.54
N PRO A 160 -5.03 3.47 -22.98
CA PRO A 160 -3.81 3.57 -22.18
C PRO A 160 -4.06 4.25 -20.83
N ASN A 161 -3.29 3.85 -19.81
CA ASN A 161 -3.27 4.44 -18.47
C ASN A 161 -4.66 4.60 -17.84
N SER A 162 -5.56 3.65 -18.07
CA SER A 162 -6.94 3.69 -17.54
C SER A 162 -7.13 2.82 -16.29
N GLY A 163 -6.04 2.35 -15.68
CA GLY A 163 -6.08 1.60 -14.44
C GLY A 163 -6.48 2.50 -13.26
N GLY A 164 -7.30 1.98 -12.36
CA GLY A 164 -7.75 2.67 -11.14
C GLY A 164 -7.46 1.80 -9.92
N SER A 165 -8.52 1.31 -9.28
CA SER A 165 -8.45 0.36 -8.15
C SER A 165 -8.85 -1.07 -8.53
N GLN A 166 -9.50 -1.26 -9.66
CA GLN A 166 -10.03 -2.58 -10.03
C GLN A 166 -8.90 -3.54 -10.40
N PHE A 167 -9.02 -4.79 -9.99
CA PHE A 167 -8.04 -5.83 -10.30
C PHE A 167 -8.75 -7.12 -10.69
N PHE A 168 -8.01 -8.03 -11.31
CA PHE A 168 -8.46 -9.38 -11.56
C PHE A 168 -7.41 -10.41 -11.17
N ILE A 169 -7.88 -11.61 -10.83
CA ILE A 169 -7.07 -12.78 -10.51
C ILE A 169 -7.29 -13.82 -11.61
N ILE A 170 -6.21 -14.41 -12.10
CA ILE A 170 -6.25 -15.56 -13.00
C ILE A 170 -6.55 -16.83 -12.16
N PRO A 171 -7.62 -17.59 -12.43
CA PRO A 171 -7.94 -18.80 -11.69
C PRO A 171 -6.87 -19.89 -11.85
N GLU A 172 -6.87 -20.83 -10.92
CA GLU A 172 -6.02 -22.02 -11.01
C GLU A 172 -6.24 -22.76 -12.34
N GLY A 173 -5.15 -23.21 -12.96
CA GLY A 173 -5.20 -23.94 -14.24
C GLY A 173 -5.43 -23.07 -15.48
N VAL A 174 -5.62 -21.76 -15.34
CA VAL A 174 -5.81 -20.83 -16.48
C VAL A 174 -4.51 -20.09 -16.80
N VAL A 175 -4.15 -20.01 -18.07
CA VAL A 175 -3.08 -19.15 -18.59
C VAL A 175 -3.70 -18.19 -19.60
N ALA A 176 -3.59 -16.88 -19.35
CA ALA A 176 -4.21 -15.83 -20.16
C ALA A 176 -3.17 -15.01 -20.94
N ASN A 177 -2.28 -15.68 -21.67
CA ASN A 177 -1.17 -15.06 -22.39
C ASN A 177 -1.57 -14.01 -23.44
N TRP A 178 -2.82 -14.01 -23.91
CA TRP A 178 -3.35 -12.99 -24.82
C TRP A 178 -3.50 -11.61 -24.17
N LEU A 179 -3.36 -11.52 -22.84
CA LEU A 179 -3.31 -10.26 -22.10
C LEU A 179 -1.88 -9.75 -21.86
N ASP A 180 -0.85 -10.51 -22.23
CA ASP A 180 0.54 -10.09 -21.98
C ASP A 180 0.94 -8.93 -22.91
N GLY A 181 1.63 -7.93 -22.33
CA GLY A 181 2.09 -6.70 -23.01
C GLY A 181 1.25 -5.49 -22.67
#